data_AF-A0AAV8ZJ71-F1
#
_entry.id   AF-A0AAV8ZJ71-F1
#
_cell.length_a   1.000
_cell.length_b   1.000
_cell.length_c   1.000
_cell.angle_alpha   90.00
_cell.angle_beta   90.00
_cell.angle_gamma   90.00
#
_symmetry.space_group_name_H-M   'P 1'
#
loop_
_entity.id
_entity.type
_entity.pdbx_description
1 polymer ?
#
loop_
_entity_poly.entity_id
_entity_poly.type
_entity_poly.pdbx_seq_one_letter_code
_entity_poly.pdbx_strand_id
1 'polypeptide(L)'
;MVVYFIHPLYTDEMVKFYASRNETVLVKALPLSSWFPFDEQKYYLESYLWHILDICVGAIFVTGTDIFTFSLIIFALGQIKILIYILSNFDEFVTKIQNQINCSQEEASFITLRECILKHKEIIR
;
A
#
# COMPACT_ATOMS: atom_id res chain seq x y z
N MET A 1 14.82 1.03 -7.36
CA MET A 1 14.08 2.27 -7.71
C MET A 1 14.95 3.50 -7.59
N VAL A 2 15.55 3.78 -6.42
CA VAL A 2 16.33 5.02 -6.17
C VAL A 2 17.45 5.26 -7.19
N VAL A 3 18.16 4.21 -7.59
CA VAL A 3 19.28 4.28 -8.56
C VAL A 3 18.83 4.79 -9.94
N TYR A 4 17.58 4.53 -10.35
CA TYR A 4 17.07 4.94 -11.66
C TYR A 4 16.80 6.46 -11.73
N PHE A 5 16.55 7.13 -10.59
CA PHE A 5 16.29 8.57 -10.53
C PHE A 5 17.54 9.41 -10.72
N ILE A 6 18.66 8.92 -10.19
CA ILE A 6 19.93 9.65 -10.19
C ILE A 6 20.76 9.28 -11.42
N HIS A 7 20.45 8.16 -12.07
CA HIS A 7 21.13 7.72 -13.29
C HIS A 7 21.23 8.83 -14.36
N PRO A 8 20.15 9.55 -14.72
CA PRO A 8 20.22 10.61 -15.74
C PRO A 8 21.05 11.83 -15.31
N LEU A 9 21.31 12.02 -14.01
CA LEU A 9 22.18 13.09 -13.52
C LEU A 9 23.67 12.77 -13.71
N TYR A 10 24.01 11.48 -13.82
CA TYR A 10 25.38 10.98 -14.04
C TYR A 10 25.60 10.40 -15.44
N THR A 11 24.56 10.37 -16.27
CA THR A 11 24.69 9.90 -17.65
C THR A 11 25.15 11.05 -18.52
N ASP A 12 26.19 10.82 -19.31
CA ASP A 12 26.68 11.81 -20.27
C ASP A 12 25.60 12.18 -21.29
N GLU A 13 25.67 13.43 -21.77
CA GLU A 13 24.77 13.94 -22.79
C GLU A 13 24.96 13.17 -24.11
N MET A 14 23.85 12.81 -24.75
CA MET A 14 23.89 12.10 -26.02
C MET A 14 23.95 13.09 -27.19
N VAL A 15 24.92 12.90 -28.08
CA VAL A 15 25.00 13.67 -29.32
C VAL A 15 23.99 13.12 -30.32
N LYS A 16 23.02 13.94 -30.74
CA LYS A 16 22.01 13.56 -31.74
C LYS A 16 22.07 14.49 -32.95
N PHE A 17 22.27 13.92 -34.13
CA PHE A 17 22.26 14.65 -35.39
C PHE A 17 20.87 14.59 -36.03
N TYR A 18 20.30 15.77 -36.32
CA TYR A 18 19.03 15.89 -37.02
C TYR A 18 19.28 16.28 -38.48
N ALA A 19 19.30 15.28 -39.37
CA ALA A 19 19.58 15.48 -40.80
C ALA A 19 18.61 16.48 -41.49
N SER A 20 17.36 16.57 -41.02
CA SER A 20 16.36 17.50 -41.56
C SER A 20 16.66 18.98 -41.25
N ARG A 21 17.40 19.26 -40.17
CA ARG A 21 17.81 20.61 -39.76
C ARG A 21 19.29 20.86 -39.98
N ASN A 22 20.05 19.82 -40.35
CA ASN A 22 21.50 19.82 -40.46
C ASN A 22 22.19 20.31 -39.17
N GLU A 23 21.63 19.95 -38.02
CA GLU A 23 22.06 20.39 -36.68
C GLU A 23 22.45 19.20 -35.82
N THR A 24 23.53 19.38 -35.06
CA THR A 24 23.96 18.45 -34.00
C THR A 24 23.61 19.05 -32.65
N VAL A 25 22.80 18.36 -31.87
CA VAL A 25 22.34 18.83 -30.56
C VAL A 25 22.74 17.83 -29.48
N LEU A 26 23.13 18.36 -28.34
CA LEU A 26 23.36 17.60 -27.12
C LEU A 26 22.02 17.39 -26.44
N VAL A 27 21.65 16.13 -26.24
CA VAL A 27 20.39 15.72 -25.64
C VAL A 27 20.68 15.11 -24.29
N LYS A 28 20.17 15.73 -23.24
CA LYS A 28 20.26 15.21 -21.88
C LYS A 28 19.13 14.22 -21.61
N ALA A 29 19.48 13.08 -21.04
CA ALA A 29 18.52 12.04 -20.73
C ALA A 29 17.58 12.47 -19.58
N LEU A 30 16.30 12.13 -19.70
CA LEU A 30 15.33 12.23 -18.61
C LEU A 30 15.16 10.87 -17.91
N PRO A 31 14.65 10.82 -16.67
CA PRO A 31 14.40 9.58 -15.94
C PRO A 31 13.49 8.59 -16.67
N LEU A 32 12.53 9.11 -17.43
CA LEU A 32 11.59 8.32 -18.22
C LEU A 32 11.59 8.79 -19.67
N SER A 33 11.33 7.86 -20.59
CA SER A 33 11.03 8.20 -21.98
C SER A 33 9.55 8.56 -22.08
N SER A 34 9.24 9.85 -22.19
CA SER A 34 7.87 10.34 -22.32
C SER A 34 7.79 11.46 -23.34
N TRP A 35 6.69 11.55 -24.07
CA TRP A 35 6.44 12.67 -24.96
C TRP A 35 5.90 13.88 -24.19
N PHE A 36 6.44 15.06 -24.46
CA PHE A 36 5.92 16.33 -23.94
C PHE A 36 5.37 17.18 -25.10
N PRO A 37 4.30 17.97 -24.87
CA PRO A 37 3.79 18.94 -25.85
C PRO A 37 4.65 20.22 -25.95
N PHE A 38 5.88 20.19 -25.44
CA PHE A 38 6.84 21.28 -25.43
C PHE A 38 8.27 20.71 -25.54
N ASP A 39 9.24 21.57 -25.80
CA ASP A 39 10.65 21.19 -25.91
C ASP A 39 11.23 20.86 -24.52
N GLU A 40 11.39 19.57 -24.24
CA GLU A 40 11.91 19.06 -22.98
C GLU A 40 13.39 19.38 -22.75
N GLN A 41 14.17 19.66 -23.80
CA GLN A 41 15.57 20.03 -23.66
C GLN A 41 15.71 21.51 -23.28
N LYS A 42 14.79 22.36 -23.76
CA LYS A 42 14.71 23.77 -23.35
C LYS A 42 14.25 23.94 -21.89
N TYR A 43 13.31 23.11 -21.44
CA TYR A 43 12.74 23.14 -20.08
C TYR A 43 13.09 21.87 -19.30
N TYR A 44 14.37 21.50 -19.34
CA TYR A 44 14.84 20.22 -18.80
C TYR A 44 14.57 20.06 -17.30
N LEU A 45 14.77 21.12 -16.52
CA LEU A 45 14.59 21.05 -15.07
C LEU A 45 13.13 20.80 -14.71
N GLU A 46 12.21 21.48 -15.40
CA GLU A 46 10.77 21.32 -15.24
C GLU A 46 10.32 19.92 -15.64
N SER A 47 10.76 19.42 -16.80
CA SER A 47 10.50 18.04 -17.24
C SER A 47 11.03 17.01 -16.26
N TYR A 48 12.25 17.22 -15.74
CA TYR A 48 12.87 16.33 -14.77
C TYR A 48 12.09 16.31 -13.45
N LEU A 49 11.75 17.48 -12.89
CA LEU A 49 10.94 17.57 -11.67
C LEU A 49 9.57 16.93 -11.84
N TRP A 50 8.96 17.09 -13.01
CA TRP A 50 7.69 16.45 -13.32
C TRP A 50 7.79 14.92 -13.30
N HIS A 51 8.84 14.34 -13.87
CA HIS A 51 9.08 12.89 -13.79
C HIS A 51 9.31 12.41 -12.37
N ILE A 52 10.06 13.16 -11.56
CA ILE A 52 10.26 12.80 -10.15
C ILE A 52 8.92 12.78 -9.41
N LEU A 53 8.07 13.79 -9.62
CA LEU A 53 6.74 13.85 -9.02
C LEU A 53 5.86 12.69 -9.49
N ASP A 54 5.77 12.44 -10.79
CA ASP A 54 4.96 11.37 -11.39
C ASP A 54 5.34 10.00 -10.81
N ILE A 55 6.65 9.71 -10.75
CA ILE A 55 7.11 8.43 -10.19
C ILE A 55 6.86 8.36 -8.69
N CYS A 56 7.07 9.43 -7.94
CA CYS A 56 6.76 9.45 -6.51
C CYS A 56 5.28 9.15 -6.25
N VAL A 57 4.38 9.79 -7.01
CA VAL A 57 2.93 9.54 -6.92
C VAL A 57 2.61 8.10 -7.28
N GLY A 58 3.15 7.60 -8.40
CA GLY A 58 2.96 6.21 -8.82
C GLY A 58 3.47 5.19 -7.79
N ALA A 59 4.66 5.42 -7.22
CA ALA A 59 5.24 4.54 -6.21
C ALA A 59 4.43 4.55 -4.90
N ILE A 60 3.99 5.72 -4.44
CA ILE A 60 3.12 5.86 -3.27
C ILE A 60 1.78 5.17 -3.52
N PHE A 61 1.20 5.32 -4.71
CA PHE A 61 -0.07 4.70 -5.06
C PHE A 61 0.02 3.18 -5.06
N VAL A 62 1.02 2.60 -5.74
CA VAL A 62 1.24 1.15 -5.78
C VAL A 62 1.52 0.60 -4.39
N THR A 63 2.50 1.18 -3.69
CA THR A 63 2.90 0.71 -2.35
C THR A 63 1.76 0.87 -1.34
N GLY A 64 1.02 1.99 -1.41
CA GLY A 64 -0.13 2.25 -0.56
C GLY A 64 -1.27 1.26 -0.81
N THR A 65 -1.52 0.91 -2.07
CA THR A 65 -2.53 -0.10 -2.45
C THR A 65 -2.14 -1.48 -1.93
N ASP A 66 -0.86 -1.86 -2.06
CA ASP A 66 -0.35 -3.12 -1.52
C ASP A 66 -0.48 -3.18 0.00
N ILE A 67 0.00 -2.14 0.71
CA ILE A 67 -0.12 -2.04 2.17
C ILE A 67 -1.58 -2.13 2.61
N PHE A 68 -2.48 -1.40 1.94
CA PHE A 68 -3.90 -1.42 2.26
C PHE A 68 -4.48 -2.82 2.08
N THR A 69 -4.17 -3.48 0.96
CA THR A 69 -4.63 -4.84 0.66
C THR A 69 -4.14 -5.83 1.71
N PHE A 70 -2.85 -5.80 2.07
CA PHE A 70 -2.31 -6.65 3.14
C PHE A 70 -2.93 -6.33 4.49
N SER A 71 -3.23 -5.06 4.77
CA SER A 71 -3.89 -4.66 6.02
C SER A 71 -5.29 -5.24 6.14
N LEU A 72 -6.06 -5.28 5.05
CA LEU A 72 -7.38 -5.94 5.03
C LEU A 72 -7.28 -7.45 5.32
N ILE A 73 -6.30 -8.12 4.71
CA ILE A 73 -6.05 -9.55 4.94
C ILE A 73 -5.65 -9.79 6.40
N ILE A 74 -4.69 -9.02 6.92
CA ILE A 74 -4.22 -9.13 8.31
C ILE A 74 -5.35 -8.86 9.29
N PHE A 75 -6.20 -7.87 9.01
CA PHE A 75 -7.35 -7.57 9.84
C PHE A 75 -8.31 -8.76 9.95
N ALA A 76 -8.71 -9.36 8.83
CA ALA A 76 -9.57 -10.53 8.84
C ALA A 76 -8.94 -11.72 9.59
N LEU A 77 -7.65 -11.99 9.35
CA LEU A 77 -6.91 -13.02 10.08
C LEU A 77 -6.82 -12.72 11.58
N GLY A 78 -6.66 -11.46 11.96
CA GLY A 78 -6.66 -11.01 13.35
C GLY A 78 -7.98 -11.29 14.05
N GLN A 79 -9.11 -10.98 13.40
CA GLN A 79 -10.45 -11.29 13.94
C GLN A 79 -10.64 -12.80 14.15
N ILE A 80 -10.20 -13.63 13.19
CA ILE A 80 -10.24 -15.09 13.33
C ILE A 80 -9.36 -15.57 14.49
N LYS A 81 -8.14 -15.03 14.64
CA LYS A 81 -7.25 -15.38 15.76
C LYS A 81 -7.84 -15.02 17.11
N ILE A 82 -8.49 -13.86 17.23
CA ILE A 82 -9.19 -13.45 18.45
C ILE A 82 -10.32 -14.43 18.76
N LEU A 83 -11.13 -14.80 17.77
CA LEU A 83 -12.21 -15.76 17.95
C LEU A 83 -11.69 -17.14 18.40
N ILE A 84 -10.63 -17.64 17.76
CA ILE A 84 -9.97 -18.90 18.16
C ILE A 84 -9.47 -18.79 19.58
N TYR A 85 -8.82 -17.68 19.95
CA TYR A 85 -8.31 -17.47 21.31
C TYR A 85 -9.43 -17.50 22.35
N ILE A 86 -10.57 -16.87 22.07
CA ILE A 86 -11.74 -16.91 22.97
C ILE A 86 -12.27 -18.34 23.11
N LEU A 87 -12.39 -19.07 22.01
CA LEU A 87 -12.87 -20.46 22.02
C LEU A 87 -11.90 -21.42 22.73
N SER A 88 -10.59 -21.21 22.59
CA SER A 88 -9.58 -22.02 23.27
C SER A 88 -9.52 -21.75 24.78
N ASN A 89 -9.90 -20.55 25.22
CA ASN A 89 -9.91 -20.15 26.63
C ASN A 89 -11.33 -19.91 27.13
N PHE A 90 -12.29 -20.69 26.61
CA PHE A 90 -13.72 -20.43 26.78
C PHE A 90 -14.12 -20.27 28.25
N ASP A 91 -13.67 -21.15 29.14
CA ASP A 91 -14.00 -21.12 30.57
C ASP A 91 -13.53 -19.83 31.27
N GLU A 92 -12.38 -19.28 30.86
CA GLU A 92 -11.88 -18.01 31.38
C GLU A 92 -12.79 -16.84 30.97
N PHE A 93 -13.24 -16.84 29.72
CA PHE A 93 -14.16 -15.83 29.20
C PHE A 93 -15.56 -15.96 29.80
N VAL A 94 -16.05 -17.18 30.01
CA VAL A 94 -17.30 -17.46 30.75
C VAL A 94 -17.22 -16.85 32.14
N THR A 95 -16.13 -17.11 32.87
CA THR A 95 -15.93 -16.59 34.22
C THR A 95 -15.87 -15.06 34.24
N LYS A 96 -15.21 -14.45 33.24
CA LYS A 96 -15.20 -12.98 33.07
C LYS A 96 -16.59 -12.41 32.83
N ILE A 97 -17.38 -13.01 31.93
CA ILE A 97 -18.76 -12.60 31.63
C ILE A 97 -19.66 -12.77 32.86
N GLN A 98 -19.54 -13.90 33.56
CA GLN A 98 -20.27 -14.19 34.79
C GLN A 98 -20.05 -13.10 35.83
N ASN A 99 -18.79 -12.69 36.05
CA ASN A 99 -18.43 -11.64 36.99
C ASN A 99 -18.86 -10.25 36.54
N GLN A 100 -18.90 -9.98 35.23
CA GLN A 100 -19.32 -8.68 34.70
C GLN A 100 -20.83 -8.46 34.77
N ILE A 101 -21.62 -9.51 34.50
CA ILE A 101 -23.08 -9.44 34.38
C ILE A 101 -23.77 -9.97 35.65
N ASN A 102 -23.03 -10.58 36.58
CA ASN A 102 -23.55 -11.23 37.79
C ASN A 102 -24.68 -12.23 37.47
N CYS A 103 -24.45 -13.10 36.48
CA CYS A 103 -25.39 -14.14 36.07
C CYS A 103 -24.93 -15.55 36.49
N SER A 104 -25.76 -16.55 36.20
CA SER A 104 -25.38 -17.96 36.41
C SER A 104 -24.29 -18.38 35.41
N GLN A 105 -23.50 -19.41 35.77
CA GLN A 105 -22.45 -19.92 34.88
C GLN A 105 -23.00 -20.44 33.55
N GLU A 106 -24.19 -21.06 33.57
CA GLU A 106 -24.86 -21.59 32.38
C GLU A 106 -25.29 -20.44 31.44
N GLU A 107 -25.85 -19.37 32.02
CA GLU A 107 -26.25 -18.18 31.28
C GLU A 107 -25.03 -17.42 30.72
N ALA A 108 -23.95 -17.30 31.49
CA ALA A 108 -22.68 -16.74 31.03
C ALA A 108 -22.07 -17.55 29.86
N SER A 109 -22.17 -18.87 29.92
CA SER A 109 -21.70 -19.77 28.85
C SER A 109 -22.52 -19.60 27.57
N PHE A 110 -23.84 -19.53 27.71
CA PHE A 110 -24.73 -19.29 26.58
C PHE A 110 -24.44 -17.93 25.91
N ILE A 111 -24.29 -16.87 26.68
CA ILE A 111 -23.96 -15.52 26.18
C ILE A 111 -22.61 -15.55 25.45
N THR A 112 -21.57 -16.13 26.06
CA THR A 112 -20.23 -16.20 25.46
C THR A 112 -20.25 -16.94 24.13
N LEU A 113 -20.94 -18.08 24.06
CA LEU A 113 -21.07 -18.86 22.82
C LEU A 113 -21.86 -18.10 21.75
N ARG A 114 -22.96 -17.43 22.13
CA ARG A 114 -23.76 -16.60 21.22
C ARG A 114 -22.90 -15.50 20.59
N GLU A 115 -22.11 -14.79 21.39
CA GLU A 115 -21.24 -13.72 20.89
C GLU A 115 -20.14 -14.26 19.96
N CYS A 116 -19.56 -15.42 20.25
CA CYS A 116 -18.63 -16.10 19.34
C CYS A 116 -19.29 -16.41 17.99
N ILE A 117 -20.53 -16.91 17.98
CA ILE A 117 -21.29 -17.20 16.76
C ILE A 117 -21.59 -15.91 15.98
N LEU A 118 -21.99 -14.84 16.66
CA LEU A 118 -22.25 -13.55 16.03
C LEU A 118 -20.99 -12.98 15.38
N LYS A 119 -19.86 -12.97 16.10
CA LYS A 119 -18.57 -12.53 15.55
C LYS A 119 -18.11 -13.38 14.37
N HIS A 120 -18.30 -14.70 14.43
CA HIS A 120 -17.98 -15.58 13.30
C HIS A 120 -18.81 -15.22 12.05
N LYS A 121 -20.11 -14.94 12.22
CA LYS A 121 -20.98 -14.50 11.12
C LYS A 121 -20.57 -13.14 10.55
N GLU A 122 -20.13 -12.22 11.39
CA GLU A 122 -19.61 -10.90 10.96
C GLU A 122 -18.31 -11.02 10.17
N ILE A 123 -17.45 -11.99 10.48
CA ILE A 123 -16.19 -12.20 9.75
C ILE A 123 -16.43 -12.81 8.36
N ILE A 124 -17.43 -13.69 8.22
CA ILE A 124 -17.70 -14.43 6.97
C ILE A 124 -18.56 -13.63 5.98
N ARG A 125 -19.42 -12.72 6.46
CA ARG A 125 -20.37 -11.98 5.64
C ARG A 125 -19.74 -10.76 4.97
#